data_AF-A0A924YTV8-F1
#
_entry.id   AF-A0A924YTV8-F1
#
_cell.length_a   1.000
_cell.length_b   1.000
_cell.length_c   1.000
_cell.angle_alpha   90.00
_cell.angle_beta   90.00
_cell.angle_gamma   90.00
#
_symmetry.space_group_name_H-M   'P 1'
#
loop_
_entity.id
_entity.type
_entity.pdbx_description
1 polymer ?
#
loop_
_entity_poly.entity_id
_entity_poly.type
_entity_poly.pdbx_seq_one_letter_code
_entity_poly.pdbx_strand_id
1 'polypeptide(L)'
;MEDIARLIDSDDVRFRLQQTIERAAQLLPAQGPITAFVFLNTLQALEDLPFEEGLLKGAKLFGVQPYLSEERYREKMARGRIRLEDLSIVLQRDLAERAGVRIDALTTTSDVRMAMLQYPLQTGPVEELRWFVAETDALTRFRKDAPPAARTKIIEESKRWVMRDLRDGGDDSHRGSGPHGTHDQHLHDDLIRRFGESSIENWSEQTWEAFSLRLLWRVCRDGTHNGNQASGAASAPRCSAAIV
;
A
#
# COMPACT_ATOMS: atom_id res chain seq x y z
N MET A 1 -27.56 -27.98 -57.34
CA MET A 1 -28.62 -26.97 -57.57
C MET A 1 -29.31 -26.53 -56.28
N GLU A 2 -29.06 -27.17 -55.14
CA GLU A 2 -29.73 -26.88 -53.86
C GLU A 2 -28.96 -25.87 -52.96
N ASP A 3 -27.65 -25.67 -53.19
CA ASP A 3 -26.82 -24.76 -52.39
C ASP A 3 -26.88 -23.28 -52.82
N ILE A 4 -27.37 -22.97 -54.02
CA ILE A 4 -27.49 -21.57 -54.49
C ILE A 4 -28.73 -20.90 -53.89
N ALA A 5 -29.81 -21.66 -53.66
CA ALA A 5 -31.04 -21.16 -53.04
C ALA A 5 -30.85 -20.80 -51.56
N ARG A 6 -29.97 -21.51 -50.83
CA ARG A 6 -29.64 -21.19 -49.43
C ARG A 6 -28.76 -19.95 -49.27
N LEU A 7 -27.96 -19.60 -50.29
CA LEU A 7 -27.10 -18.42 -50.25
C LEU A 7 -27.88 -17.13 -50.53
N ILE A 8 -28.86 -17.18 -51.45
CA ILE A 8 -29.73 -16.05 -51.80
C ILE A 8 -30.64 -15.66 -50.61
N ASP A 9 -31.04 -16.63 -49.78
CA ASP A 9 -31.88 -16.37 -48.60
C ASP A 9 -31.07 -15.75 -47.44
N SER A 10 -29.81 -16.16 -47.24
CA SER A 10 -29.01 -15.63 -46.12
C SER A 10 -28.55 -14.19 -46.31
N ASP A 11 -28.20 -13.79 -47.53
CA ASP A 11 -27.76 -12.41 -47.81
C ASP A 11 -28.96 -11.45 -47.87
N ASP A 12 -30.10 -11.89 -48.38
CA ASP A 12 -31.35 -11.11 -48.34
C ASP A 12 -31.88 -10.95 -46.92
N VAL A 13 -31.82 -12.00 -46.09
CA VAL A 13 -32.17 -11.92 -44.66
C VAL A 13 -31.21 -10.99 -43.91
N ARG A 14 -29.89 -11.07 -44.18
CA ARG A 14 -28.90 -10.17 -43.57
C ARG A 14 -29.15 -8.72 -43.97
N PHE A 15 -29.43 -8.47 -45.25
CA PHE A 15 -29.74 -7.14 -45.77
C PHE A 15 -31.02 -6.57 -45.14
N ARG A 16 -32.08 -7.36 -45.05
CA ARG A 16 -33.33 -6.96 -44.38
C ARG A 16 -33.14 -6.69 -42.89
N LEU A 17 -32.36 -7.51 -42.20
CA LEU A 17 -32.00 -7.28 -40.79
C LEU A 17 -31.21 -5.98 -40.62
N GLN A 18 -30.21 -5.74 -41.46
CA GLN A 18 -29.41 -4.53 -41.41
C GLN A 18 -30.27 -3.28 -41.63
N GLN A 19 -31.12 -3.28 -42.66
CA GLN A 19 -32.04 -2.17 -42.91
C GLN A 19 -33.01 -1.95 -41.74
N THR A 20 -33.49 -3.02 -41.11
CA THR A 20 -34.41 -2.92 -39.97
C THR A 20 -33.69 -2.36 -38.74
N ILE A 21 -32.44 -2.77 -38.48
CA ILE A 21 -31.61 -2.23 -37.39
C ILE A 21 -31.29 -0.76 -37.62
N GLU A 22 -30.90 -0.36 -38.83
CA GLU A 22 -30.63 1.04 -39.17
C GLU A 22 -31.88 1.92 -39.00
N ARG A 23 -33.04 1.43 -39.46
CA ARG A 23 -34.33 2.11 -39.28
C ARG A 23 -34.71 2.21 -37.80
N ALA A 24 -34.53 1.14 -37.02
CA ALA A 24 -34.81 1.14 -35.59
C ALA A 24 -33.87 2.07 -34.82
N ALA A 25 -32.58 2.12 -35.18
CA ALA A 25 -31.60 3.01 -34.58
C ALA A 25 -31.95 4.50 -34.78
N GLN A 26 -32.53 4.86 -35.93
CA GLN A 26 -33.02 6.22 -36.18
C GLN A 26 -34.22 6.63 -35.29
N LEU A 27 -34.95 5.65 -34.75
CA LEU A 27 -36.08 5.88 -33.84
C LEU A 27 -35.66 5.90 -32.37
N LEU A 28 -34.44 5.46 -32.06
CA LEU A 28 -33.90 5.57 -30.71
C LEU A 28 -33.42 7.01 -30.47
N PRO A 29 -33.64 7.57 -29.27
CA PRO A 29 -33.05 8.86 -28.92
C PRO A 29 -31.52 8.78 -29.08
N ALA A 30 -30.91 9.86 -29.57
CA ALA A 30 -29.45 9.97 -29.68
C ALA A 30 -28.73 9.79 -28.33
N GLN A 31 -29.47 9.96 -27.23
CA GLN A 31 -29.02 9.72 -25.87
C GLN A 31 -29.47 8.32 -25.44
N GLY A 32 -28.52 7.46 -25.06
CA GLY A 32 -28.83 6.16 -24.47
C GLY A 32 -29.69 6.29 -23.20
N PRO A 33 -30.34 5.21 -22.74
CA PRO A 33 -31.22 5.26 -21.59
C PRO A 33 -30.49 5.85 -20.38
N ILE A 34 -30.97 7.00 -19.89
CA ILE A 34 -30.48 7.65 -18.68
C ILE A 34 -30.95 6.79 -17.51
N THR A 35 -30.08 5.94 -16.99
CA THR A 35 -30.41 5.01 -15.89
C THR A 35 -30.44 5.69 -14.52
N ALA A 36 -29.85 6.88 -14.39
CA ALA A 36 -29.93 7.73 -13.22
C ALA A 36 -29.83 9.21 -13.62
N PHE A 37 -30.79 10.00 -13.16
CA PHE A 37 -30.80 11.46 -13.33
C PHE A 37 -30.68 12.11 -11.95
N VAL A 38 -29.55 12.77 -11.68
CA VAL A 38 -29.39 13.62 -10.50
C VAL A 38 -29.71 15.04 -10.93
N PHE A 39 -30.97 15.43 -10.77
CA PHE A 39 -31.46 16.76 -11.15
C PHE A 39 -30.87 17.88 -10.28
N LEU A 40 -30.50 17.58 -9.04
CA LEU A 40 -30.09 18.56 -8.04
C LEU A 40 -28.71 18.24 -7.49
N ASN A 41 -27.76 19.16 -7.68
CA ASN A 41 -26.49 19.14 -6.97
C ASN A 41 -26.75 19.66 -5.54
N THR A 42 -26.58 18.82 -4.52
CA THR A 42 -26.74 19.24 -3.13
C THR A 42 -25.74 20.33 -2.72
N LEU A 43 -24.66 20.49 -3.47
CA LEU A 43 -23.65 21.54 -3.28
C LEU A 43 -23.89 22.77 -4.18
N GLN A 44 -25.03 22.87 -4.87
CA GLN A 44 -25.30 23.98 -5.80
C GLN A 44 -25.14 25.36 -5.15
N ALA A 45 -25.61 25.52 -3.91
CA ALA A 45 -25.49 26.77 -3.16
C ALA A 45 -24.06 27.08 -2.65
N LEU A 46 -23.09 26.20 -2.96
CA LEU A 46 -21.69 26.29 -2.57
C LEU A 46 -20.75 26.26 -3.80
N GLU A 47 -21.30 26.36 -5.02
CA GLU A 47 -20.53 26.31 -6.28
C GLU A 47 -19.64 27.54 -6.49
N ASP A 48 -19.87 28.62 -5.73
CA ASP A 48 -19.02 29.81 -5.68
C ASP A 48 -17.70 29.57 -4.93
N LEU A 49 -17.61 28.49 -4.14
CA LEU A 49 -16.42 28.15 -3.36
C LEU A 49 -15.47 27.22 -4.12
N PRO A 50 -14.16 27.27 -3.82
CA PRO A 50 -13.24 26.21 -4.22
C PRO A 50 -13.77 24.84 -3.79
N PHE A 51 -13.58 23.82 -4.64
CA PHE A 51 -14.20 22.50 -4.47
C PHE A 51 -14.04 21.92 -3.05
N GLU A 52 -12.83 21.96 -2.49
CA GLU A 52 -12.55 21.43 -1.15
C GLU A 52 -13.26 22.23 -0.05
N GLU A 53 -13.31 23.55 -0.16
CA GLU A 53 -14.01 24.42 0.79
C GLU A 53 -15.52 24.22 0.73
N GLY A 54 -16.08 24.18 -0.48
CA GLY A 54 -17.51 23.89 -0.71
C GLY A 54 -17.90 22.52 -0.17
N LEU A 55 -17.04 21.53 -0.35
CA LEU A 55 -17.27 20.17 0.13
C LEU A 55 -17.22 20.08 1.66
N LEU A 56 -16.25 20.72 2.32
CA LEU A 56 -16.16 20.79 3.79
C LEU A 56 -17.34 21.56 4.39
N LYS A 57 -17.75 22.67 3.75
CA LYS A 57 -18.92 23.45 4.18
C LYS A 57 -20.22 22.64 3.99
N GLY A 58 -20.35 21.91 2.89
CA GLY A 58 -21.46 20.99 2.64
C GLY A 58 -21.53 19.88 3.68
N ALA A 59 -20.41 19.26 4.02
CA ALA A 59 -20.32 18.24 5.08
C ALA A 59 -20.85 18.75 6.42
N LYS A 60 -20.46 19.98 6.82
CA LYS A 60 -20.93 20.64 8.05
C LYS A 60 -22.42 20.98 7.99
N LEU A 61 -22.91 21.46 6.85
CA LEU A 61 -24.31 21.86 6.67
C LEU A 61 -25.26 20.65 6.69
N PHE A 62 -24.85 19.54 6.07
CA PHE A 62 -25.71 18.36 5.91
C PHE A 62 -25.41 17.24 6.91
N GLY A 63 -24.36 17.36 7.73
CA GLY A 63 -23.95 16.35 8.70
C GLY A 63 -23.49 15.04 8.03
N VAL A 64 -22.84 15.13 6.87
CA VAL A 64 -22.42 13.98 6.07
C VAL A 64 -20.91 13.88 5.94
N GLN A 65 -20.41 12.68 5.65
CA GLN A 65 -19.01 12.46 5.28
C GLN A 65 -18.82 12.78 3.80
N PRO A 66 -18.00 13.79 3.45
CA PRO A 66 -17.88 14.26 2.07
C PRO A 66 -17.02 13.36 1.16
N TYR A 67 -16.13 12.58 1.77
CA TYR A 67 -15.19 11.71 1.07
C TYR A 67 -15.57 10.25 1.23
N LEU A 68 -15.07 9.42 0.31
CA LEU A 68 -15.14 7.98 0.48
C LEU A 68 -14.23 7.54 1.63
N SER A 69 -14.52 6.40 2.25
CA SER A 69 -13.57 5.77 3.16
C SER A 69 -12.28 5.41 2.40
N GLU A 70 -11.15 5.36 3.11
CA GLU A 70 -9.87 4.98 2.50
C GLU A 70 -9.93 3.61 1.83
N GLU A 71 -10.66 2.65 2.43
CA GLU A 71 -10.90 1.33 1.85
C GLU A 71 -11.54 1.44 0.46
N ARG A 72 -12.57 2.26 0.30
CA ARG A 72 -13.23 2.47 -1.00
C ARG A 72 -12.30 3.14 -2.00
N TYR A 73 -11.44 4.08 -1.58
CA TYR A 73 -10.41 4.63 -2.46
C TYR A 73 -9.41 3.55 -2.92
N ARG A 74 -8.95 2.69 -2.01
CA ARG A 74 -8.07 1.56 -2.36
C ARG A 74 -8.76 0.55 -3.28
N GLU A 75 -10.06 0.30 -3.14
CA GLU A 75 -10.82 -0.50 -4.10
C GLU A 75 -10.84 0.14 -5.50
N LYS A 76 -11.02 1.46 -5.59
CA LYS A 76 -10.95 2.16 -6.88
C LYS A 76 -9.55 2.09 -7.48
N MET A 77 -8.51 2.12 -6.66
CA MET A 77 -7.13 1.90 -7.07
C MET A 77 -6.93 0.47 -7.60
N ALA A 78 -7.37 -0.55 -6.85
CA ALA A 78 -7.27 -1.96 -7.25
C ALA A 78 -8.02 -2.26 -8.56
N ARG A 79 -9.10 -1.52 -8.85
CA ARG A 79 -9.86 -1.62 -10.12
C ARG A 79 -9.27 -0.76 -11.26
N GLY A 80 -8.13 -0.09 -11.04
CA GLY A 80 -7.48 0.76 -12.03
C GLY A 80 -8.19 2.09 -12.33
N ARG A 81 -9.20 2.48 -11.53
CA ARG A 81 -9.87 3.78 -11.64
C ARG A 81 -9.02 4.92 -11.07
N ILE A 82 -8.19 4.62 -10.07
CA ILE A 82 -7.15 5.51 -9.56
C ILE A 82 -5.82 4.86 -9.90
N ARG A 83 -4.96 5.52 -10.68
CA ARG A 83 -3.67 4.96 -11.08
C ARG A 83 -2.56 5.44 -10.17
N LEU A 84 -1.52 4.63 -10.01
CA LEU A 84 -0.37 4.98 -9.17
C LEU A 84 0.43 6.15 -9.75
N GLU A 85 0.45 6.29 -11.08
CA GLU A 85 1.12 7.40 -11.75
C GLU A 85 0.39 8.73 -11.50
N ASP A 86 -0.94 8.70 -11.45
CA ASP A 86 -1.74 9.89 -11.12
C ASP A 86 -1.49 10.30 -9.67
N LEU A 87 -1.42 9.33 -8.76
CA LEU A 87 -1.11 9.58 -7.35
C LEU A 87 0.31 10.14 -7.16
N SER A 88 1.29 9.67 -7.94
CA SER A 88 2.67 10.15 -7.79
C SER A 88 2.78 11.62 -8.20
N ILE A 89 2.08 12.02 -9.26
CA ILE A 89 2.01 13.42 -9.71
C ILE A 89 1.35 14.29 -8.63
N VAL A 90 0.22 13.85 -8.07
CA VAL A 90 -0.49 14.60 -7.02
C VAL A 90 0.35 14.70 -5.75
N LEU A 91 0.98 13.61 -5.31
CA LEU A 91 1.87 13.60 -4.14
C LEU A 91 3.07 14.51 -4.34
N GLN A 92 3.67 14.52 -5.53
CA GLN A 92 4.80 15.41 -5.83
C GLN A 92 4.38 16.88 -5.72
N ARG A 93 3.18 17.22 -6.22
CA ARG A 93 2.64 18.58 -6.13
C ARG A 93 2.31 18.97 -4.68
N ASP A 94 1.67 18.07 -3.93
CA ASP A 94 1.23 18.31 -2.56
C ASP A 94 2.41 18.43 -1.57
N LEU A 95 3.39 17.54 -1.69
CA LEU A 95 4.58 17.56 -0.84
C LEU A 95 5.57 18.66 -1.25
N ALA A 96 5.55 19.10 -2.51
CA ALA A 96 6.46 20.11 -3.06
C ALA A 96 7.94 19.80 -2.71
N GLU A 97 8.65 20.73 -2.09
CA GLU A 97 10.05 20.57 -1.69
C GLU A 97 10.28 19.38 -0.75
N ARG A 98 9.26 18.99 0.03
CA ARG A 98 9.36 17.87 0.97
C ARG A 98 9.39 16.52 0.26
N ALA A 99 8.92 16.43 -0.98
CA ALA A 99 8.85 15.16 -1.70
C ALA A 99 10.23 14.48 -1.80
N GLY A 100 11.27 15.26 -2.10
CA GLY A 100 12.64 14.78 -2.25
C GLY A 100 13.43 14.64 -0.95
N VAL A 101 12.84 14.96 0.21
CA VAL A 101 13.52 14.80 1.51
C VAL A 101 13.78 13.32 1.72
N ARG A 102 15.06 12.97 1.78
CA ARG A 102 15.52 11.60 2.01
C ARG A 102 15.23 11.21 3.46
N ILE A 103 14.60 10.05 3.61
CA ILE A 103 14.45 9.37 4.89
C ILE A 103 15.57 8.35 4.93
N ASP A 104 16.67 8.76 5.58
CA ASP A 104 17.94 8.03 5.61
C ASP A 104 18.48 7.75 4.18
N ALA A 105 19.34 6.75 4.03
CA ALA A 105 19.85 6.30 2.73
C ALA A 105 18.81 5.53 1.90
N LEU A 106 17.68 5.13 2.49
CA LEU A 106 16.80 4.10 1.94
C LEU A 106 15.74 4.62 0.97
N THR A 107 15.13 5.77 1.28
CA THR A 107 13.91 6.19 0.57
C THR A 107 13.67 7.70 0.68
N THR A 108 12.64 8.20 0.01
CA THR A 108 12.20 9.60 0.09
C THR A 108 10.85 9.72 0.79
N THR A 109 10.49 10.95 1.19
CA THR A 109 9.19 11.21 1.80
C THR A 109 8.04 10.89 0.85
N SER A 110 8.19 11.13 -0.46
CA SER A 110 7.17 10.77 -1.45
C SER A 110 6.98 9.26 -1.57
N ASP A 111 8.06 8.49 -1.55
CA ASP A 111 7.99 7.01 -1.57
C ASP A 111 7.24 6.46 -0.35
N VAL A 112 7.55 6.98 0.84
CA VAL A 112 6.86 6.57 2.09
C VAL A 112 5.38 6.94 2.02
N ARG A 113 5.05 8.15 1.55
CA ARG A 113 3.64 8.58 1.42
C ARG A 113 2.89 7.74 0.38
N MET A 114 3.51 7.40 -0.74
CA MET A 114 2.96 6.49 -1.73
C MET A 114 2.66 5.12 -1.12
N ALA A 115 3.63 4.56 -0.40
CA ALA A 115 3.47 3.27 0.28
C ALA A 115 2.32 3.30 1.30
N MET A 116 2.16 4.38 2.07
CA MET A 116 1.05 4.54 3.03
C MET A 116 -0.34 4.59 2.36
N LEU A 117 -0.43 5.20 1.18
CA LEU A 117 -1.70 5.23 0.42
C LEU A 117 -2.02 3.84 -0.17
N GLN A 118 -1.00 3.16 -0.68
CA GLN A 118 -1.15 1.87 -1.34
C GLN A 118 -1.43 0.73 -0.35
N TYR A 119 -0.69 0.68 0.75
CA TYR A 119 -0.74 -0.40 1.73
C TYR A 119 -1.37 0.08 3.03
N PRO A 120 -2.53 -0.46 3.45
CA PRO A 120 -3.20 -0.01 4.66
C PRO A 120 -2.32 -0.30 5.88
N LEU A 121 -2.13 0.73 6.71
CA LEU A 121 -1.51 0.61 8.02
C LEU A 121 -2.57 0.23 9.03
N GLN A 122 -2.37 -0.89 9.72
CA GLN A 122 -3.24 -1.29 10.82
C GLN A 122 -2.83 -0.48 12.05
N THR A 123 -3.76 0.35 12.54
CA THR A 123 -3.59 1.12 13.76
C THR A 123 -4.62 0.65 14.78
N GLY A 124 -4.22 0.60 16.05
CA GLY A 124 -5.09 0.17 17.13
C GLY A 124 -4.44 0.46 18.48
N PRO A 125 -5.20 0.34 19.58
CA PRO A 125 -4.66 0.38 20.94
C PRO A 125 -3.54 -0.66 21.12
N VAL A 126 -2.63 -0.42 22.07
CA VAL A 126 -1.47 -1.28 22.31
C VAL A 126 -1.90 -2.71 22.66
N GLU A 127 -3.01 -2.87 23.37
CA GLU A 127 -3.59 -4.14 23.78
C GLU A 127 -4.06 -4.95 22.56
N GLU A 128 -4.74 -4.29 21.61
CA GLU A 128 -5.19 -4.91 20.37
C GLU A 128 -4.01 -5.34 19.49
N LEU A 129 -2.99 -4.49 19.37
CA LEU A 129 -1.77 -4.83 18.63
C LEU A 129 -1.01 -5.99 19.26
N ARG A 130 -0.91 -6.04 20.60
CA ARG A 130 -0.30 -7.16 21.31
C ARG A 130 -1.05 -8.46 21.09
N TRP A 131 -2.38 -8.42 21.20
CA TRP A 131 -3.22 -9.59 20.93
C TRP A 131 -3.08 -10.03 19.47
N PHE A 132 -3.14 -9.10 18.51
CA PHE A 132 -2.99 -9.39 17.09
C PHE A 132 -1.65 -10.07 16.79
N VAL A 133 -0.55 -9.56 17.33
CA VAL A 133 0.78 -10.17 17.14
C VAL A 133 0.88 -11.55 17.80
N ALA A 134 0.19 -11.77 18.92
CA ALA A 134 0.22 -13.05 19.63
C ALA A 134 -0.65 -14.13 18.96
N GLU A 135 -1.80 -13.74 18.42
CA GLU A 135 -2.83 -14.67 17.90
C GLU A 135 -2.71 -14.90 16.38
N THR A 136 -1.98 -14.04 15.66
CA THR A 136 -1.85 -14.14 14.21
C THR A 136 -0.43 -14.46 13.76
N ASP A 137 -0.30 -14.81 12.48
CA ASP A 137 0.98 -15.04 11.81
C ASP A 137 1.73 -13.74 11.44
N ALA A 138 1.43 -12.59 12.08
CA ALA A 138 1.97 -11.29 11.70
C ALA A 138 3.51 -11.21 11.70
N LEU A 139 4.17 -12.00 12.54
CA LEU A 139 5.64 -12.09 12.63
C LEU A 139 6.21 -13.38 12.04
N THR A 140 5.39 -14.20 11.38
CA THR A 140 5.80 -15.48 10.79
C THR A 140 5.52 -15.57 9.30
N ARG A 141 4.57 -14.77 8.78
CA ARG A 141 4.24 -14.72 7.35
C ARG A 141 4.06 -13.30 6.86
N PHE A 142 4.56 -13.01 5.65
CA PHE A 142 4.33 -11.73 5.00
C PHE A 142 2.85 -11.55 4.68
N ARG A 143 2.35 -10.33 4.87
CA ARG A 143 0.99 -9.96 4.48
C ARG A 143 0.74 -10.28 3.01
N LYS A 144 -0.49 -10.69 2.67
CA LYS A 144 -0.86 -11.12 1.30
C LYS A 144 -0.64 -10.04 0.23
N ASP A 145 -0.75 -8.77 0.61
CA ASP A 145 -0.56 -7.61 -0.26
C ASP A 145 0.91 -7.18 -0.42
N ALA A 146 1.85 -7.78 0.31
CA ALA A 146 3.27 -7.50 0.14
C ALA A 146 3.76 -8.01 -1.23
N PRO A 147 4.43 -7.16 -2.05
CA PRO A 147 4.93 -7.56 -3.37
C PRO A 147 5.89 -8.76 -3.29
N PRO A 148 5.76 -9.78 -4.17
CA PRO A 148 6.63 -10.96 -4.13
C PRO A 148 8.13 -10.62 -4.17
N ALA A 149 8.51 -9.68 -5.04
CA ALA A 149 9.89 -9.21 -5.15
C ALA A 149 10.42 -8.61 -3.83
N ALA A 150 9.59 -7.87 -3.09
CA ALA A 150 9.99 -7.31 -1.80
C ALA A 150 10.20 -8.40 -0.75
N ARG A 151 9.34 -9.44 -0.73
CA ARG A 151 9.49 -10.59 0.19
C ARG A 151 10.80 -11.32 -0.05
N THR A 152 11.07 -11.69 -1.31
CA THR A 152 12.30 -12.38 -1.70
C THR A 152 13.53 -11.55 -1.35
N LYS A 153 13.51 -10.24 -1.68
CA LYS A 153 14.61 -9.34 -1.35
C LYS A 153 14.91 -9.29 0.15
N ILE A 154 13.88 -9.12 0.99
CA ILE A 154 14.06 -9.06 2.45
C ILE A 154 14.63 -10.40 2.98
N ILE A 155 14.12 -11.54 2.51
CA ILE A 155 14.61 -12.86 2.92
C ILE A 155 16.07 -13.05 2.50
N GLU A 156 16.42 -12.77 1.25
CA GLU A 156 17.79 -12.91 0.76
C GLU A 156 18.77 -11.99 1.46
N GLU A 157 18.40 -10.73 1.70
CA GLU A 157 19.25 -9.77 2.42
C GLU A 157 19.45 -10.20 3.87
N SER A 158 18.40 -10.67 4.54
CA SER A 158 18.49 -11.23 5.90
C SER A 158 19.43 -12.43 5.94
N LYS A 159 19.29 -13.37 4.99
CA LYS A 159 20.14 -14.56 4.88
C LYS A 159 21.59 -14.18 4.64
N ARG A 160 21.86 -13.27 3.70
CA ARG A 160 23.23 -12.77 3.43
C ARG A 160 23.84 -12.11 4.64
N TRP A 161 23.07 -11.28 5.35
CA TRP A 161 23.52 -10.58 6.54
C TRP A 161 23.92 -11.56 7.65
N VAL A 162 23.06 -12.53 7.96
CA VAL A 162 23.32 -13.55 8.98
C VAL A 162 24.48 -14.47 8.61
N MET A 163 24.53 -14.96 7.36
CA MET A 163 25.61 -15.84 6.91
C MET A 163 26.97 -15.13 6.85
N ARG A 164 26.99 -13.81 6.64
CA ARG A 164 28.21 -13.01 6.74
C ARG A 164 28.66 -12.91 8.20
N ASP A 165 27.74 -12.63 9.13
CA ASP A 165 28.07 -12.47 10.54
C ASP A 165 28.58 -13.77 11.17
N LEU A 166 27.95 -14.92 10.88
CA LEU A 166 28.41 -16.25 11.31
C LEU A 166 29.83 -16.58 10.82
N ARG A 167 30.23 -16.07 9.65
CA ARG A 167 31.59 -16.28 9.11
C ARG A 167 32.60 -15.32 9.74
N ASP A 168 32.20 -14.09 10.03
CA ASP A 168 33.05 -13.06 10.61
C ASP A 168 33.20 -13.24 12.15
N GLY A 169 32.25 -13.86 12.83
CA GLY A 169 32.25 -14.11 14.28
C GLY A 169 33.28 -15.15 14.78
N GLY A 170 34.10 -15.71 13.88
CA GLY A 170 35.22 -16.58 14.21
C GLY A 170 36.56 -15.86 14.43
N ASP A 171 36.65 -14.55 14.13
CA ASP A 171 37.89 -13.76 14.25
C ASP A 171 37.68 -12.54 15.16
N ASP A 172 37.41 -12.82 16.42
CA ASP A 172 37.05 -11.85 17.46
C ASP A 172 38.26 -11.06 18.01
N SER A 173 39.31 -10.88 17.19
CA SER A 173 40.56 -10.28 17.63
C SER A 173 40.77 -8.82 17.22
N HIS A 174 40.10 -8.29 16.18
CA HIS A 174 40.46 -6.97 15.62
C HIS A 174 39.36 -6.02 15.09
N ARG A 175 38.05 -6.20 15.38
CA ARG A 175 37.04 -5.18 15.02
C ARG A 175 36.71 -4.25 16.18
N GLY A 176 37.07 -2.98 16.01
CA GLY A 176 36.97 -1.93 17.02
C GLY A 176 35.57 -1.74 17.60
N SER A 177 35.53 -1.63 18.93
CA SER A 177 34.41 -1.22 19.77
C SER A 177 33.85 0.15 19.35
N GLY A 178 32.97 0.16 18.35
CA GLY A 178 31.99 1.23 18.19
C GLY A 178 30.76 0.92 19.06
N PRO A 179 30.18 1.90 19.78
CA PRO A 179 29.03 1.68 20.68
C PRO A 179 27.74 1.22 19.98
N HIS A 180 27.70 1.15 18.65
CA HIS A 180 26.58 0.62 17.86
C HIS A 180 26.83 -0.76 17.26
N GLY A 181 28.10 -1.20 17.11
CA GLY A 181 28.41 -2.51 16.53
C GLY A 181 28.02 -3.68 17.43
N THR A 182 28.16 -3.52 18.74
CA THR A 182 27.85 -4.57 19.72
C THR A 182 26.34 -4.79 19.91
N HIS A 183 25.52 -3.74 19.76
CA HIS A 183 24.07 -3.84 19.97
C HIS A 183 23.39 -4.61 18.83
N ASP A 184 23.73 -4.30 17.58
CA ASP A 184 23.17 -4.96 16.40
C ASP A 184 23.56 -6.44 16.34
N GLN A 185 24.74 -6.79 16.86
CA GLN A 185 25.24 -8.16 16.92
C GLN A 185 24.47 -9.02 17.92
N HIS A 186 24.28 -8.51 19.15
CA HIS A 186 23.47 -9.19 20.16
C HIS A 186 21.99 -9.35 19.78
N LEU A 187 21.44 -8.45 18.96
CA LEU A 187 20.02 -8.50 18.58
C LEU A 187 19.64 -9.73 17.77
N HIS A 188 20.55 -10.19 16.91
CA HIS A 188 20.31 -11.34 16.05
C HIS A 188 20.87 -12.65 16.64
N ASP A 189 21.90 -12.63 17.49
CA ASP A 189 22.40 -13.83 18.19
C ASP A 189 21.31 -14.53 19.01
N ASP A 190 20.52 -13.78 19.79
CA ASP A 190 19.39 -14.34 20.54
C ASP A 190 18.29 -14.89 19.61
N LEU A 191 18.07 -14.26 18.44
CA LEU A 191 17.14 -14.80 17.44
C LEU A 191 17.65 -16.10 16.84
N ILE A 192 18.91 -16.15 16.43
CA ILE A 192 19.52 -17.33 15.82
C ILE A 192 19.47 -18.52 16.79
N ARG A 193 19.79 -18.29 18.08
CA ARG A 193 19.67 -19.32 19.12
C ARG A 193 18.24 -19.85 19.26
N ARG A 194 17.22 -18.96 19.23
CA ARG A 194 15.80 -19.36 19.34
C ARG A 194 15.31 -20.16 18.14
N PHE A 195 15.84 -19.93 16.95
CA PHE A 195 15.49 -20.66 15.73
C PHE A 195 16.38 -21.90 15.50
N GLY A 196 17.42 -22.10 16.31
CA GLY A 196 18.31 -23.25 16.24
C GLY A 196 19.52 -22.99 15.35
N GLU A 197 20.53 -22.34 15.92
CA GLU A 197 21.82 -22.01 15.31
C GLU A 197 22.47 -23.19 14.58
N SER A 198 22.41 -24.38 15.18
CA SER A 198 23.00 -25.62 14.65
C SER A 198 22.35 -26.13 13.36
N SER A 199 21.20 -25.58 12.96
CA SER A 199 20.41 -26.04 11.80
C SER A 199 20.27 -24.97 10.72
N ILE A 200 20.96 -23.84 10.84
CA ILE A 200 20.74 -22.66 9.99
C ILE A 200 20.93 -22.92 8.49
N GLU A 201 21.87 -23.79 8.13
CA GLU A 201 22.13 -24.17 6.73
C GLU A 201 20.96 -24.96 6.11
N ASN A 202 20.14 -25.60 6.94
CA ASN A 202 19.03 -26.46 6.54
C ASN A 202 17.65 -25.85 6.82
N TRP A 203 17.58 -24.57 7.19
CA TRP A 203 16.30 -23.90 7.42
C TRP A 203 15.44 -23.88 6.16
N SER A 204 14.16 -24.20 6.32
CA SER A 204 13.17 -24.12 5.24
C SER A 204 12.87 -22.66 4.87
N GLU A 205 12.32 -22.44 3.68
CA GLU A 205 11.84 -21.11 3.24
C GLU A 205 10.88 -20.46 4.25
N GLN A 206 9.98 -21.25 4.86
CA GLN A 206 9.06 -20.76 5.90
C GLN A 206 9.79 -20.32 7.18
N THR A 207 10.88 -21.02 7.54
CA THR A 207 11.70 -20.68 8.70
C THR A 207 12.45 -19.38 8.44
N TRP A 208 13.02 -19.23 7.23
CA TRP A 208 13.66 -17.99 6.78
C TRP A 208 12.69 -16.82 6.73
N GLU A 209 11.47 -17.02 6.24
CA GLU A 209 10.41 -16.00 6.24
C GLU A 209 10.10 -15.51 7.66
N ALA A 210 9.84 -16.45 8.58
CA ALA A 210 9.54 -16.11 9.97
C ALA A 210 10.73 -15.44 10.68
N PHE A 211 11.95 -15.90 10.41
CA PHE A 211 13.17 -15.30 10.95
C PHE A 211 13.33 -13.84 10.46
N SER A 212 13.23 -13.61 9.15
CA SER A 212 13.36 -12.28 8.54
C SER A 212 12.34 -11.28 9.11
N LEU A 213 11.10 -11.71 9.30
CA LEU A 213 10.05 -10.84 9.87
C LEU A 213 10.32 -10.49 11.33
N ARG A 214 10.76 -11.46 12.15
CA ARG A 214 11.12 -11.19 13.55
C ARG A 214 12.36 -10.33 13.68
N LEU A 215 13.34 -10.51 12.81
CA LEU A 215 14.52 -9.67 12.74
C LEU A 215 14.12 -8.23 12.40
N LEU A 216 13.35 -8.05 11.33
CA LEU A 216 12.85 -6.74 10.92
C LEU A 216 12.06 -6.07 12.05
N TRP A 217 11.18 -6.81 12.71
CA TRP A 217 10.42 -6.30 13.86
C TRP A 217 11.32 -5.82 15.00
N ARG A 218 12.35 -6.60 15.38
CA ARG A 218 13.30 -6.18 16.43
C ARG A 218 14.05 -4.93 16.04
N VAL A 219 14.65 -4.91 14.85
CA VAL A 219 15.39 -3.74 14.33
C VAL A 219 14.51 -2.49 14.33
N CYS A 220 13.28 -2.59 13.83
CA CYS A 220 12.34 -1.47 13.84
C CYS A 220 11.97 -1.04 15.27
N ARG A 221 11.64 -1.99 16.15
CA ARG A 221 11.25 -1.70 17.53
C ARG A 221 12.38 -1.02 18.30
N ASP A 222 13.60 -1.55 18.21
CA ASP A 222 14.74 -1.04 18.94
C ASP A 222 15.17 0.32 18.35
N GLY A 223 15.10 0.49 17.03
CA GLY A 223 15.25 1.78 16.37
C GLY A 223 14.26 2.83 16.88
N THR A 224 12.98 2.48 17.07
CA THR A 224 12.00 3.42 17.66
C THR A 224 12.25 3.74 19.12
N HIS A 225 12.67 2.76 19.94
CA HIS A 225 13.00 3.00 21.34
C HIS A 225 14.24 3.88 21.51
N ASN A 226 15.26 3.68 20.68
CA ASN A 226 16.48 4.48 20.68
C ASN A 226 16.21 5.89 20.12
N GLY A 227 15.42 5.99 19.05
CA GLY A 227 15.00 7.26 18.46
C GLY A 227 14.12 8.09 19.39
N ASN A 228 13.22 7.46 20.16
CA ASN A 228 12.37 8.17 21.12
C ASN A 228 13.17 8.65 22.35
N GLN A 229 14.21 7.92 22.75
CA GLN A 229 15.14 8.38 23.79
C GLN A 229 15.98 9.57 23.31
N ALA A 230 16.44 9.57 22.06
CA ALA A 230 17.16 10.70 21.47
C ALA A 230 16.24 11.92 21.22
N SER A 231 15.00 11.68 20.79
CA SER A 231 14.02 12.73 20.50
C SER A 231 13.33 13.25 21.76
N GLY A 232 13.38 12.55 22.89
CA GLY A 232 12.97 13.07 24.20
C GLY A 232 13.77 14.31 24.66
N ALA A 233 14.93 14.59 24.04
CA ALA A 233 15.70 15.82 24.21
C ALA A 233 15.32 16.93 23.21
N ALA A 234 14.58 16.62 22.15
CA ALA A 234 14.15 17.55 21.12
C ALA A 234 12.62 17.54 21.00
N SER A 235 11.99 18.51 21.67
CA SER A 235 10.55 18.84 21.65
C SER A 235 9.81 18.34 20.40
N ALA A 236 8.80 17.49 20.63
CA ALA A 236 7.96 16.85 19.62
C ALA A 236 7.44 17.84 18.54
N PRO A 237 7.44 17.45 17.25
CA PRO A 237 6.67 18.17 16.24
C PRO A 237 5.18 17.91 16.49
N ARG A 238 4.43 18.99 16.68
CA ARG A 238 2.96 18.97 16.78
C ARG A 238 2.37 18.45 15.47
N CYS A 239 1.92 17.19 15.45
CA CYS A 239 0.93 16.75 14.49
C CYS A 239 -0.38 17.49 14.80
N SER A 240 -0.65 18.58 14.08
CA SER A 240 -2.01 19.12 13.97
C SER A 240 -2.87 18.11 13.23
N ALA A 241 -3.45 17.16 13.98
CA ALA A 241 -4.68 16.51 13.58
C ALA A 241 -5.80 17.54 13.75
N ALA A 242 -5.97 18.38 12.74
CA ALA A 242 -7.13 19.25 12.59
C ALA A 242 -7.74 18.96 11.22
N ILE A 243 -8.48 17.87 11.16
CA ILE A 243 -9.56 17.71 10.18
C ILE A 243 -10.82 17.48 11.02
N VAL A 244 -11.55 18.58 11.26
CA VAL A 244 -12.93 18.63 11.76
C VAL A 244 -13.74 19.54 10.84
#